data_AF-A0A657AYA0-F1
#
_entry.id   AF-A0A657AYA0-F1
#
_cell.length_a   1.000
_cell.length_b   1.000
_cell.length_c   1.000
_cell.angle_alpha   90.00
_cell.angle_beta   90.00
_cell.angle_gamma   90.00
#
_symmetry.space_group_name_H-M   'P 1'
#
loop_
_entity.id
_entity.type
_entity.pdbx_description
1 polymer ?
#
loop_
_entity_poly.entity_id
_entity_poly.type
_entity_poly.pdbx_seq_one_letter_code
_entity_poly.pdbx_strand_id
1 'polypeptide(L)'
;MYFLSRKAVDKASKKNKNNRDGVNNLFTIPLIFAAALLSFAHGANDVANAVGPLAAIADAIQNHGVSAKAAIPLWVMIVGAIGIALGLLLFGPKLIRTVGTEITDIDKSRAFCVALAASITVIIASQLGLPVSSTHIAVGGVFGVGFLREYLRFNSAVKLHKIAEQHEGKERQRLEKFLEDFQNADLKEMEDLIKEAKAKKEKLGINKKDRKRLKSVYKEQLVKRSAIKKIVTAWIVTVPCSAALAASIFFLIRPWIVV
;
A
#
# COMPACT_ATOMS: atom_id res chain seq x y z
N MET A 1 -12.91 1.61 23.51
CA MET A 1 -12.58 2.10 22.15
C MET A 1 -13.72 2.92 21.52
N TYR A 2 -14.89 2.35 21.21
CA TYR A 2 -15.98 3.06 20.50
C TYR A 2 -16.42 4.39 21.13
N PHE A 3 -16.61 4.44 22.45
CA PHE A 3 -17.07 5.65 23.13
C PHE A 3 -16.06 6.81 23.11
N LEU A 4 -14.76 6.50 23.12
CA LEU A 4 -13.68 7.49 23.03
C LEU A 4 -13.54 8.01 21.60
N SER A 5 -13.54 7.10 20.61
CA SER A 5 -13.45 7.47 19.20
C SER A 5 -14.69 8.24 18.73
N ARG A 6 -15.89 7.89 19.22
CA ARG A 6 -17.14 8.56 18.85
C ARG A 6 -17.11 10.06 19.15
N LYS A 7 -16.74 10.46 20.37
CA LYS A 7 -16.69 11.88 20.74
C LYS A 7 -15.68 12.66 19.89
N ALA A 8 -14.52 12.07 19.60
CA ALA A 8 -13.48 12.69 18.79
C ALA A 8 -13.92 12.82 17.31
N VAL A 9 -14.50 11.76 16.75
CA VAL A 9 -15.02 11.74 15.38
C VAL A 9 -16.21 12.67 15.21
N ASP A 10 -17.16 12.71 16.15
CA ASP A 10 -18.30 13.63 16.11
C ASP A 10 -17.84 15.10 16.11
N LYS A 11 -16.85 15.45 16.93
CA LYS A 11 -16.28 16.80 16.98
C LYS A 11 -15.54 17.15 15.68
N ALA A 12 -14.77 16.22 15.12
CA ALA A 12 -14.05 16.42 13.87
C ALA A 12 -14.99 16.47 12.66
N SER A 13 -16.05 15.66 12.64
CA SER A 13 -17.05 15.59 11.58
C SER A 13 -17.83 16.89 11.44
N LYS A 14 -18.11 17.60 12.55
CA LYS A 14 -18.79 18.90 12.53
C LYS A 14 -17.99 20.01 11.83
N LYS A 15 -16.65 19.91 11.81
CA LYS A 15 -15.77 20.86 11.10
C LYS A 15 -15.58 20.51 9.62
N ASN A 16 -15.85 19.25 9.24
CA ASN A 16 -15.62 18.77 7.88
C ASN A 16 -16.87 19.00 7.01
N LYS A 17 -16.65 19.35 5.74
CA LYS A 17 -17.72 19.37 4.74
C LYS A 17 -18.27 17.95 4.57
N ASN A 18 -19.58 17.82 4.34
CA ASN A 18 -20.21 16.51 4.08
C ASN A 18 -19.93 16.04 2.65
N ASN A 19 -18.65 15.81 2.37
CA ASN A 19 -18.12 15.32 1.12
C ASN A 19 -17.06 14.25 1.40
N ARG A 20 -16.56 13.63 0.34
CA ARG A 20 -15.64 12.50 0.45
C ARG A 20 -14.29 12.89 1.07
N ASP A 21 -13.83 14.11 0.82
CA ASP A 21 -12.59 14.65 1.39
C ASP A 21 -12.72 14.90 2.89
N GLY A 22 -13.90 15.35 3.34
CA GLY A 22 -14.22 15.49 4.75
C GLY A 22 -14.17 14.16 5.49
N VAL A 23 -14.70 13.09 4.90
CA VAL A 23 -14.56 11.72 5.44
C VAL A 23 -13.10 11.27 5.43
N ASN A 24 -12.38 11.50 4.34
CA ASN A 24 -10.97 11.13 4.20
C ASN A 24 -10.09 11.82 5.26
N ASN A 25 -10.41 13.05 5.64
CA ASN A 25 -9.69 13.78 6.70
C ASN A 25 -9.84 13.13 8.08
N LEU A 26 -10.95 12.45 8.36
CA LEU A 26 -11.14 11.72 9.62
C LEU A 26 -10.14 10.55 9.76
N PHE A 27 -9.65 10.00 8.63
CA PHE A 27 -8.66 8.93 8.63
C PHE A 27 -7.23 9.41 8.89
N THR A 28 -6.96 10.71 8.99
CA THR A 28 -5.60 11.22 9.23
C THR A 28 -5.00 10.68 10.52
N ILE A 29 -5.74 10.72 11.63
CA ILE A 29 -5.26 10.23 12.93
C ILE A 29 -5.10 8.69 12.91
N PRO A 30 -6.12 7.89 12.50
CA PRO A 30 -5.97 6.45 12.35
C PRO A 30 -4.78 6.05 11.46
N LEU A 31 -4.56 6.77 10.35
CA LEU A 31 -3.44 6.52 9.44
C LEU A 31 -2.09 6.71 10.12
N ILE A 32 -1.92 7.74 10.95
CA ILE A 32 -0.68 7.94 11.72
C ILE A 32 -0.42 6.74 12.64
N PHE A 33 -1.46 6.27 13.35
CA PHE A 33 -1.33 5.09 14.20
C PHE A 33 -1.04 3.81 13.40
N ALA A 34 -1.68 3.61 12.25
CA ALA A 34 -1.41 2.47 11.39
C ALA A 34 0.00 2.51 10.79
N ALA A 35 0.49 3.69 10.42
CA ALA A 35 1.87 3.87 9.94
C ALA A 35 2.89 3.61 11.06
N ALA A 36 2.62 4.07 12.28
CA ALA A 36 3.45 3.77 13.44
C ALA A 36 3.46 2.27 13.76
N LEU A 37 2.30 1.62 13.69
CA LEU A 37 2.19 0.17 13.88
C LEU A 37 2.95 -0.60 12.79
N LEU A 38 2.87 -0.15 11.54
CA LEU A 38 3.62 -0.75 10.43
C LEU A 38 5.12 -0.61 10.64
N SER A 39 5.58 0.56 11.09
CA SER A 39 6.99 0.81 11.43
C SER A 39 7.47 -0.11 12.56
N PHE A 40 6.65 -0.26 13.61
CA PHE A 40 6.94 -1.19 14.70
C PHE A 40 7.02 -2.65 14.23
N ALA A 41 6.01 -3.10 13.48
CA ALA A 41 5.97 -4.46 12.94
C ALA A 41 7.17 -4.75 12.03
N HIS A 42 7.53 -3.79 11.19
CA HIS A 42 8.69 -3.86 10.32
C HIS A 42 9.98 -3.97 11.13
N GLY A 43 10.17 -3.13 12.15
CA GLY A 43 11.32 -3.20 13.04
C GLY A 43 11.42 -4.55 13.76
N ALA A 44 10.31 -5.07 14.29
CA ALA A 44 10.28 -6.37 14.96
C ALA A 44 10.72 -7.52 14.05
N ASN A 45 10.28 -7.50 12.79
CA ASN A 45 10.65 -8.51 11.79
C ASN A 45 12.11 -8.36 11.31
N ASP A 46 12.55 -7.13 11.08
CA ASP A 46 13.82 -6.86 10.42
C ASP A 46 15.01 -6.83 11.40
N VAL A 47 14.77 -6.63 12.70
CA VAL A 47 15.81 -6.77 13.74
C VAL A 47 16.45 -8.15 13.65
N ALA A 48 15.67 -9.22 13.51
CA ALA A 48 16.20 -10.58 13.39
C ALA A 48 17.16 -10.74 12.20
N ASN A 49 16.85 -10.12 11.06
CA ASN A 49 17.69 -10.17 9.86
C ASN A 49 19.02 -9.41 10.05
N ALA A 50 19.00 -8.29 10.78
CA ALA A 50 20.18 -7.47 11.01
C ALA A 50 21.08 -8.02 12.13
N VAL A 51 20.48 -8.49 13.23
CA VAL A 51 21.23 -8.91 14.43
C VAL A 51 21.58 -10.39 14.44
N GLY A 52 20.91 -11.22 13.63
CA GLY A 52 21.13 -12.66 13.57
C GLY A 52 22.59 -13.06 13.33
N PRO A 53 23.28 -12.52 12.30
CA PRO A 53 24.69 -12.81 12.07
C PRO A 53 25.60 -12.39 13.24
N LEU A 54 25.35 -11.21 13.82
CA LEU A 54 26.14 -10.71 14.96
C LEU A 54 25.92 -11.56 16.21
N ALA A 55 24.68 -11.99 16.46
CA ALA A 55 24.35 -12.90 17.55
C ALA A 55 25.03 -14.26 17.39
N ALA A 56 25.08 -14.81 16.16
CA ALA A 56 25.78 -16.06 15.88
C ALA A 56 27.29 -15.97 16.12
N ILE A 57 27.93 -14.85 15.74
CA ILE A 57 29.34 -14.59 16.02
C ILE A 57 29.59 -14.49 17.54
N ALA A 58 28.74 -13.75 18.25
CA ALA A 58 28.86 -13.60 19.70
C ALA A 58 28.70 -14.93 20.44
N ASP A 59 27.75 -15.77 20.02
CA ASP A 59 27.52 -17.11 20.59
C ASP A 59 28.71 -18.03 20.33
N ALA A 60 29.23 -18.05 19.10
CA ALA A 60 30.39 -18.87 18.73
C ALA A 60 31.65 -18.53 19.54
N ILE A 61 31.87 -17.24 19.83
CA ILE A 61 33.00 -16.78 20.66
C ILE A 61 32.82 -17.19 22.13
N GLN A 62 31.59 -17.08 22.67
CA GLN A 62 31.33 -17.32 24.09
C GLN A 62 31.24 -18.81 24.44
N ASN A 63 30.64 -19.61 23.57
CA ASN A 63 30.30 -21.01 23.85
C ASN A 63 31.18 -22.02 23.10
N HIS A 64 32.19 -21.56 22.36
CA HIS A 64 33.08 -22.38 21.52
C HIS A 64 32.32 -23.32 20.56
N GLY A 65 31.12 -22.91 20.16
CA GLY A 65 30.18 -23.66 19.34
C GLY A 65 28.89 -22.87 19.16
N VAL A 66 28.01 -23.31 18.24
CA VAL A 66 26.70 -22.68 18.03
C VAL A 66 25.65 -23.49 18.79
N SER A 67 25.06 -22.89 19.83
CA SER A 67 24.02 -23.56 20.61
C SER A 67 22.71 -23.63 19.81
N ALA A 68 22.04 -24.78 19.81
CA ALA A 68 20.78 -24.98 19.09
C ALA A 68 19.63 -24.07 19.57
N LYS A 69 19.80 -23.43 20.74
CA LYS A 69 18.92 -22.39 21.28
C LYS A 69 19.76 -21.20 21.78
N ALA A 70 20.44 -20.51 20.86
CA ALA A 70 21.09 -19.25 21.18
C ALA A 70 20.02 -18.16 21.35
N ALA A 71 19.71 -17.78 22.59
CA ALA A 71 18.94 -16.58 22.86
C ALA A 71 19.78 -15.36 22.45
N ILE A 72 19.21 -14.44 21.66
CA ILE A 72 19.93 -13.25 21.18
C ILE A 72 20.29 -12.37 22.39
N PRO A 73 21.57 -12.05 22.63
CA PRO A 73 21.95 -11.21 23.75
C PRO A 73 21.36 -9.81 23.65
N LEU A 74 20.95 -9.25 24.78
CA LEU A 74 20.26 -7.95 24.82
C LEU A 74 21.10 -6.80 24.24
N TRP A 75 22.42 -6.83 24.40
CA TRP A 75 23.32 -5.83 23.81
C TRP A 75 23.32 -5.88 22.27
N VAL A 76 23.23 -7.07 21.66
CA VAL A 76 23.15 -7.24 20.20
C VAL A 76 21.84 -6.64 19.69
N MET A 77 20.74 -6.85 20.41
CA MET A 77 19.44 -6.23 20.08
C MET A 77 19.50 -4.70 20.16
N ILE A 78 20.16 -4.14 21.17
CA ILE A 78 20.32 -2.67 21.31
C ILE A 78 21.13 -2.11 20.14
N VAL A 79 22.23 -2.75 19.77
CA VAL A 79 23.05 -2.34 18.61
C VAL A 79 22.21 -2.37 17.33
N GLY A 80 21.42 -3.42 17.11
CA GLY A 80 20.49 -3.51 15.97
C GLY A 80 19.44 -2.41 15.97
N ALA A 81 18.81 -2.14 17.12
CA ALA A 81 17.79 -1.12 17.25
C ALA A 81 18.34 0.29 16.95
N ILE A 82 19.52 0.63 17.48
CA ILE A 82 20.21 1.89 17.21
C ILE A 82 20.61 1.98 15.73
N GLY A 83 21.15 0.90 15.16
CA GLY A 83 21.55 0.84 13.76
C GLY A 83 20.39 1.10 12.79
N ILE A 84 19.24 0.43 13.00
CA ILE A 84 18.03 0.64 12.21
C ILE A 84 17.51 2.07 12.39
N ALA A 85 17.46 2.58 13.62
CA ALA A 85 16.99 3.94 13.91
C ALA A 85 17.87 5.00 13.21
N LEU A 86 19.20 4.86 13.28
CA LEU A 86 20.15 5.74 12.60
C LEU A 86 20.03 5.64 11.07
N GLY A 87 19.92 4.42 10.52
CA GLY A 87 19.74 4.22 9.08
C GLY A 87 18.48 4.90 8.55
N LEU A 88 17.36 4.76 9.27
CA LEU A 88 16.10 5.45 8.94
C LEU A 88 16.21 6.97 9.08
N LEU A 89 16.93 7.47 10.10
CA LEU A 89 17.12 8.90 10.28
C LEU A 89 17.94 9.51 9.15
N LEU A 90 19.03 8.84 8.74
CA LEU A 90 19.96 9.33 7.71
C LEU A 90 19.40 9.19 6.28
N PHE A 91 18.77 8.05 5.96
CA PHE A 91 18.36 7.73 4.59
C PHE A 91 16.85 7.74 4.38
N GLY A 92 16.05 7.68 5.44
CA GLY A 92 14.58 7.66 5.37
C GLY A 92 13.96 8.84 4.63
N PRO A 93 14.37 10.10 4.84
CA PRO A 93 13.76 11.25 4.15
C PRO A 93 13.88 11.19 2.62
N LYS A 94 14.99 10.68 2.08
CA LYS A 94 15.18 10.48 0.62
C LYS A 94 14.29 9.35 0.09
N LEU A 95 14.20 8.25 0.82
CA LEU A 95 13.36 7.10 0.47
C LEU A 95 11.87 7.44 0.49
N ILE A 96 11.39 8.11 1.54
CA ILE A 96 9.98 8.52 1.68
C ILE A 96 9.54 9.42 0.53
N ARG A 97 10.38 10.38 0.12
CA ARG A 97 10.08 11.28 -1.01
C ARG A 97 10.01 10.54 -2.36
N THR A 98 10.78 9.48 -2.53
CA THR A 98 10.86 8.74 -3.81
C THR A 98 9.71 7.73 -3.97
N VAL A 99 9.29 7.08 -2.87
CA VAL A 99 8.23 6.05 -2.90
C VAL A 99 6.81 6.66 -2.95
N GLY A 100 6.64 7.88 -2.43
CA GLY A 100 5.33 8.53 -2.28
C GLY A 100 4.55 8.81 -3.59
N THR A 101 5.20 8.77 -4.76
CA THR A 101 4.59 9.20 -6.04
C THR A 101 4.42 8.09 -7.09
N GLU A 102 5.02 6.91 -6.90
CA GLU A 102 5.27 5.99 -8.03
C GLU A 102 4.20 4.92 -8.28
N ILE A 103 3.44 4.49 -7.26
CA ILE A 103 2.68 3.23 -7.34
C ILE A 103 1.17 3.42 -7.59
N THR A 104 0.48 4.35 -6.90
CA THR A 104 -0.97 4.64 -7.09
C THR A 104 -1.40 5.88 -6.29
N ASP A 105 -2.36 6.69 -6.76
CA ASP A 105 -3.02 7.69 -5.88
C ASP A 105 -3.87 6.97 -4.83
N ILE A 106 -3.37 6.97 -3.60
CA ILE A 106 -4.00 6.39 -2.43
C ILE A 106 -4.58 7.51 -1.58
N ASP A 107 -5.88 7.44 -1.28
CA ASP A 107 -6.51 8.32 -0.30
C ASP A 107 -6.20 7.86 1.14
N LYS A 108 -6.32 8.73 2.14
CA LYS A 108 -5.94 8.42 3.53
C LYS A 108 -6.66 7.18 4.07
N SER A 109 -7.92 6.97 3.69
CA SER A 109 -8.69 5.79 4.09
C SER A 109 -8.11 4.48 3.54
N ARG A 110 -7.70 4.48 2.27
CA ARG A 110 -7.04 3.36 1.61
C ARG A 110 -5.65 3.13 2.20
N ALA A 111 -4.88 4.19 2.42
CA ALA A 111 -3.56 4.11 3.04
C ALA A 111 -3.65 3.47 4.43
N PHE A 112 -4.69 3.83 5.19
CA PHE A 112 -4.94 3.25 6.51
C PHE A 112 -5.22 1.74 6.40
N CYS A 113 -6.10 1.31 5.49
CA CYS A 113 -6.39 -0.10 5.28
C CYS A 113 -5.15 -0.90 4.87
N VAL A 114 -4.35 -0.38 3.93
CA VAL A 114 -3.11 -1.03 3.49
C VAL A 114 -2.12 -1.15 4.65
N ALA A 115 -1.85 -0.04 5.34
CA ALA A 115 -0.89 -0.02 6.44
C ALA A 115 -1.32 -0.94 7.58
N LEU A 116 -2.60 -0.93 7.95
CA LEU A 116 -3.14 -1.77 9.01
C LEU A 116 -3.08 -3.26 8.64
N ALA A 117 -3.54 -3.62 7.44
CA ALA A 117 -3.49 -5.00 6.97
C ALA A 117 -2.04 -5.52 6.93
N ALA A 118 -1.12 -4.74 6.35
CA ALA A 118 0.28 -5.11 6.30
C ALA A 118 0.89 -5.26 7.70
N SER A 119 0.59 -4.34 8.62
CA SER A 119 1.07 -4.39 10.01
C SER A 119 0.61 -5.66 10.71
N ILE A 120 -0.69 -5.98 10.62
CA ILE A 120 -1.26 -7.16 11.26
C ILE A 120 -0.63 -8.43 10.70
N THR A 121 -0.49 -8.53 9.38
CA THR A 121 0.15 -9.69 8.75
C THR A 121 1.60 -9.86 9.20
N VAL A 122 2.38 -8.77 9.26
CA VAL A 122 3.76 -8.83 9.74
C VAL A 122 3.81 -9.23 11.22
N ILE A 123 2.99 -8.63 12.08
CA ILE A 123 2.95 -8.96 13.52
C ILE A 123 2.61 -10.44 13.74
N ILE A 124 1.60 -10.97 13.04
CA ILE A 124 1.22 -12.38 13.15
C ILE A 124 2.38 -13.27 12.70
N ALA A 125 2.98 -12.97 11.55
CA ALA A 125 4.12 -13.74 11.05
C ALA A 125 5.31 -13.71 12.02
N SER A 126 5.65 -12.53 12.57
CA SER A 126 6.73 -12.38 13.56
C SER A 126 6.42 -13.12 14.86
N GLN A 127 5.16 -13.12 15.33
CA GLN A 127 4.76 -13.90 16.51
C GLN A 127 4.86 -15.41 16.28
N LEU A 128 4.64 -15.87 15.05
CA LEU A 128 4.85 -17.26 14.65
C LEU A 128 6.32 -17.60 14.38
N GLY A 129 7.24 -16.63 14.50
CA GLY A 129 8.67 -16.82 14.21
C GLY A 129 8.97 -17.06 12.72
N LEU A 130 8.03 -16.72 11.82
CA LEU A 130 8.19 -16.90 10.39
C LEU A 130 8.94 -15.70 9.79
N PRO A 131 10.10 -15.89 9.13
CA PRO A 131 10.77 -14.81 8.43
C PRO A 131 9.93 -14.44 7.20
N VAL A 132 9.37 -13.24 7.21
CA VAL A 132 8.56 -12.73 6.11
C VAL A 132 9.15 -11.46 5.52
N SER A 133 8.77 -11.17 4.28
CA SER A 133 9.13 -9.91 3.64
C SER A 133 8.00 -8.90 3.80
N SER A 134 8.22 -7.95 4.71
CA SER A 134 7.38 -6.79 4.97
C SER A 134 7.09 -5.95 3.71
N THR A 135 8.06 -5.84 2.78
CA THR A 135 7.88 -5.14 1.51
C THR A 135 6.89 -5.86 0.58
N HIS A 136 6.99 -7.19 0.46
CA HIS A 136 6.00 -7.98 -0.30
C HIS A 136 4.60 -7.85 0.30
N ILE A 137 4.49 -7.90 1.63
CA ILE A 137 3.22 -7.74 2.33
C ILE A 137 2.60 -6.36 2.06
N ALA A 138 3.39 -5.29 2.20
CA ALA A 138 2.93 -3.92 1.96
C ALA A 138 2.51 -3.70 0.50
N VAL A 139 3.34 -4.15 -0.45
CA VAL A 139 3.05 -4.09 -1.90
C VAL A 139 1.80 -4.91 -2.25
N GLY A 140 1.65 -6.10 -1.65
CA GLY A 140 0.46 -6.94 -1.79
C GLY A 140 -0.80 -6.23 -1.28
N GLY A 141 -0.72 -5.51 -0.16
CA GLY A 141 -1.81 -4.67 0.35
C GLY A 141 -2.19 -3.54 -0.62
N VAL A 142 -1.20 -2.84 -1.19
CA VAL A 142 -1.42 -1.81 -2.22
C VAL A 142 -2.10 -2.40 -3.46
N PHE A 143 -1.63 -3.54 -3.95
CA PHE A 143 -2.24 -4.22 -5.08
C PHE A 143 -3.64 -4.73 -4.77
N GLY A 144 -3.89 -5.26 -3.56
CA GLY A 144 -5.23 -5.68 -3.14
C GLY A 144 -6.25 -4.55 -3.21
N VAL A 145 -5.91 -3.37 -2.68
CA VAL A 145 -6.76 -2.17 -2.79
C VAL A 145 -6.90 -1.71 -4.24
N GLY A 146 -5.81 -1.77 -5.02
CA GLY A 146 -5.80 -1.41 -6.44
C GLY A 146 -6.65 -2.31 -7.33
N PHE A 147 -6.61 -3.63 -7.14
CA PHE A 147 -7.43 -4.58 -7.89
C PHE A 147 -8.90 -4.55 -7.46
N LEU A 148 -9.18 -4.34 -6.17
CA LEU A 148 -10.55 -4.11 -5.71
C LEU A 148 -11.16 -2.89 -6.43
N ARG A 149 -10.35 -1.84 -6.65
CA ARG A 149 -10.73 -0.65 -7.40
C ARG A 149 -11.00 -0.98 -8.87
N GLU A 150 -10.07 -1.64 -9.54
CA GLU A 150 -10.26 -2.08 -10.94
C GLU A 150 -11.54 -2.93 -11.11
N TYR A 151 -11.80 -3.85 -10.17
CA TYR A 151 -13.01 -4.67 -10.17
C TYR A 151 -14.30 -3.85 -9.97
N LEU A 152 -14.31 -2.91 -9.02
CA LEU A 152 -15.45 -2.03 -8.79
C LEU A 152 -15.72 -1.11 -10.00
N ARG A 153 -14.67 -0.66 -10.69
CA ARG A 153 -14.77 0.08 -11.96
C ARG A 153 -15.38 -0.77 -13.07
N PHE A 154 -14.86 -1.97 -13.29
CA PHE A 154 -15.35 -2.87 -14.35
C PHE A 154 -16.85 -3.17 -14.17
N ASN A 155 -17.25 -3.53 -12.95
CA ASN A 155 -18.67 -3.74 -12.64
C ASN A 155 -19.54 -2.50 -12.82
N SER A 156 -18.97 -1.31 -12.69
CA SER A 156 -19.67 -0.05 -12.91
C SER A 156 -19.78 0.28 -14.41
N ALA A 157 -18.75 -0.01 -15.21
CA ALA A 157 -18.78 0.13 -16.67
C ALA A 157 -19.79 -0.81 -17.34
N VAL A 158 -19.86 -2.07 -16.89
CA VAL A 158 -20.91 -3.02 -17.32
C VAL A 158 -22.32 -2.49 -17.01
N LYS A 159 -22.50 -1.80 -15.87
CA LYS A 159 -23.77 -1.15 -15.52
C LYS A 159 -24.07 0.07 -16.39
N LEU A 160 -23.06 0.79 -16.90
CA LEU A 160 -23.26 1.91 -17.82
C LEU A 160 -23.72 1.42 -19.20
N HIS A 161 -23.14 0.33 -19.71
CA HIS A 161 -23.62 -0.31 -20.94
C HIS A 161 -25.09 -0.73 -20.83
N LYS A 162 -25.50 -1.31 -19.70
CA LYS A 162 -26.91 -1.63 -19.45
C LYS A 162 -27.84 -0.41 -19.43
N ILE A 163 -27.34 0.78 -19.10
CA ILE A 163 -28.14 2.02 -19.18
C ILE A 163 -28.27 2.46 -20.65
N ALA A 164 -27.21 2.34 -21.45
CA ALA A 164 -27.26 2.62 -22.88
C ALA A 164 -28.21 1.69 -23.64
N GLU A 165 -28.25 0.41 -23.27
CA GLU A 165 -29.18 -0.58 -23.85
C GLU A 165 -30.65 -0.32 -23.51
N GLN A 166 -30.94 0.43 -22.44
CA GLN A 166 -32.31 0.79 -22.06
C GLN A 166 -32.90 1.96 -22.85
N HIS A 167 -32.12 2.57 -23.74
CA HIS A 167 -32.54 3.69 -24.57
C HIS A 167 -32.47 3.31 -26.06
N GLU A 168 -33.37 3.86 -26.87
CA GLU A 168 -33.45 3.56 -28.31
C GLU A 168 -33.27 4.82 -29.17
N GLY A 169 -32.85 4.62 -30.42
CA GLY A 169 -32.73 5.70 -31.41
C GLY A 169 -31.68 6.77 -31.09
N LYS A 170 -32.03 8.04 -31.33
CA LYS A 170 -31.10 9.19 -31.19
C LYS A 170 -30.65 9.46 -29.75
N GLU A 171 -31.39 8.98 -28.74
CA GLU A 171 -30.97 9.10 -27.34
C GLU A 171 -29.82 8.15 -26.99
N ARG A 172 -29.86 6.92 -27.51
CA ARG A 172 -28.78 5.94 -27.32
C ARG A 172 -27.46 6.43 -27.88
N GLN A 173 -27.44 6.95 -29.10
CA GLN A 173 -26.21 7.51 -29.72
C GLN A 173 -25.62 8.68 -28.90
N ARG A 174 -26.47 9.55 -28.35
CA ARG A 174 -26.01 10.66 -27.49
C ARG A 174 -25.44 10.16 -26.17
N LEU A 175 -26.06 9.13 -25.60
CA LEU A 175 -25.61 8.52 -24.36
C LEU A 175 -24.33 7.72 -24.55
N GLU A 176 -24.21 6.92 -25.60
CA GLU A 176 -22.99 6.16 -25.94
C GLU A 176 -21.79 7.11 -26.16
N LYS A 177 -21.97 8.17 -26.94
CA LYS A 177 -20.93 9.18 -27.14
C LYS A 177 -20.52 9.86 -25.83
N PHE A 178 -21.50 10.22 -24.98
CA PHE A 178 -21.24 10.77 -23.66
C PHE A 178 -20.49 9.77 -22.75
N LEU A 179 -20.83 8.47 -22.80
CA LEU A 179 -20.19 7.44 -22.01
C LEU A 179 -18.76 7.15 -22.49
N GLU A 180 -18.50 7.24 -23.79
CA GLU A 180 -17.17 7.11 -24.40
C GLU A 180 -16.27 8.30 -24.02
N ASP A 181 -16.77 9.52 -24.19
CA ASP A 181 -16.11 10.75 -23.73
C ASP A 181 -15.83 10.68 -22.22
N PHE A 182 -16.79 10.19 -21.45
CA PHE A 182 -16.67 10.00 -20.00
C PHE A 182 -15.69 8.89 -19.60
N GLN A 183 -15.45 7.88 -20.43
CA GLN A 183 -14.45 6.84 -20.15
C GLN A 183 -13.02 7.26 -20.48
N ASN A 184 -12.85 8.13 -21.47
CA ASN A 184 -11.56 8.59 -21.98
C ASN A 184 -11.05 9.87 -21.28
N ALA A 185 -11.93 10.60 -20.61
CA ALA A 185 -11.62 11.83 -19.88
C ALA A 185 -10.72 11.62 -18.65
N ASP A 186 -9.97 12.66 -18.27
CA ASP A 186 -9.17 12.66 -17.05
C ASP A 186 -10.01 12.88 -15.77
N LEU A 187 -9.35 12.82 -14.60
CA LEU A 187 -10.00 13.01 -13.30
C LEU A 187 -10.58 14.42 -13.07
N LYS A 188 -10.37 15.40 -13.92
CA LYS A 188 -10.99 16.72 -13.75
C LYS A 188 -12.13 16.89 -14.75
N GLU A 189 -11.89 16.46 -15.97
CA GLU A 189 -12.83 16.42 -17.08
C GLU A 189 -14.03 15.50 -16.80
N MET A 190 -13.84 14.32 -16.21
CA MET A 190 -14.95 13.45 -15.81
C MET A 190 -15.88 14.12 -14.79
N GLU A 191 -15.35 14.95 -13.88
CA GLU A 191 -16.18 15.68 -12.91
C GLU A 191 -17.04 16.73 -13.62
N ASP A 192 -16.46 17.42 -14.59
CA ASP A 192 -17.12 18.47 -15.35
C ASP A 192 -18.14 17.90 -16.34
N LEU A 193 -17.86 16.75 -16.96
CA LEU A 193 -18.82 15.97 -17.76
C LEU A 193 -20.03 15.51 -16.92
N ILE A 194 -19.84 15.15 -15.66
CA ILE A 194 -20.95 14.82 -14.74
C ILE A 194 -21.76 16.06 -14.37
N LYS A 195 -21.12 17.21 -14.17
CA LYS A 195 -21.82 18.50 -13.94
C LYS A 195 -22.62 18.88 -15.17
N GLU A 196 -22.06 18.72 -16.36
CA GLU A 196 -22.77 18.89 -17.62
C GLU A 196 -23.95 17.92 -17.77
N ALA A 197 -23.77 16.64 -17.47
CA ALA A 197 -24.85 15.65 -17.48
C ALA A 197 -25.96 15.99 -16.49
N LYS A 198 -25.63 16.70 -15.40
CA LYS A 198 -26.62 17.22 -14.46
C LYS A 198 -27.43 18.37 -15.07
N ALA A 199 -26.80 19.24 -15.85
CA ALA A 199 -27.44 20.35 -16.56
C ALA A 199 -28.26 19.86 -17.77
N LYS A 200 -27.75 18.89 -18.53
CA LYS A 200 -28.36 18.35 -19.77
C LYS A 200 -29.24 17.11 -19.53
N LYS A 201 -29.83 16.96 -18.32
CA LYS A 201 -30.54 15.74 -17.89
C LYS A 201 -31.63 15.25 -18.87
N GLU A 202 -32.37 16.18 -19.47
CA GLU A 202 -33.51 15.90 -20.37
C GLU A 202 -33.05 15.60 -21.80
N LYS A 203 -31.93 16.18 -22.24
CA LYS A 203 -31.36 15.90 -23.56
C LYS A 203 -30.66 14.54 -23.63
N LEU A 204 -30.23 14.02 -22.47
CA LEU A 204 -29.45 12.78 -22.34
C LEU A 204 -30.26 11.61 -21.75
N GLY A 205 -31.52 11.82 -21.33
CA GLY A 205 -32.33 10.77 -20.70
C GLY A 205 -31.87 10.31 -19.31
N ILE A 206 -30.96 11.04 -18.63
CA ILE A 206 -30.25 10.53 -17.45
C ILE A 206 -31.00 10.82 -16.13
N ASN A 207 -31.44 9.76 -15.46
CA ASN A 207 -32.05 9.80 -14.13
C ASN A 207 -31.03 10.22 -13.03
N LYS A 208 -31.51 10.75 -11.89
CA LYS A 208 -30.74 10.96 -10.65
C LYS A 208 -29.97 9.70 -10.20
N LYS A 209 -30.52 8.49 -10.41
CA LYS A 209 -29.90 7.19 -10.13
C LYS A 209 -28.67 6.95 -11.02
N ASP A 210 -28.75 7.30 -12.31
CA ASP A 210 -27.68 7.11 -13.29
C ASP A 210 -26.57 8.16 -13.13
N ARG A 211 -26.91 9.40 -12.77
CA ARG A 211 -25.91 10.40 -12.36
C ARG A 211 -25.12 9.99 -11.11
N LYS A 212 -25.76 9.32 -10.15
CA LYS A 212 -25.09 8.81 -8.95
C LYS A 212 -24.14 7.65 -9.28
N ARG A 213 -24.44 6.87 -10.32
CA ARG A 213 -23.62 5.77 -10.85
C ARG A 213 -22.42 6.27 -11.66
N LEU A 214 -22.62 7.25 -12.55
CA LEU A 214 -21.52 7.91 -13.27
C LEU A 214 -20.48 8.49 -12.30
N LYS A 215 -20.94 9.11 -11.20
CA LYS A 215 -20.06 9.58 -10.11
C LYS A 215 -19.24 8.49 -9.41
N SER A 216 -19.61 7.21 -9.47
CA SER A 216 -18.82 6.14 -8.85
C SER A 216 -17.72 5.61 -9.77
N VAL A 217 -17.93 5.64 -11.09
CA VAL A 217 -16.97 5.19 -12.12
C VAL A 217 -15.74 6.10 -12.19
N TYR A 218 -15.96 7.40 -12.00
CA TYR A 218 -14.98 8.48 -11.95
C TYR A 218 -13.78 8.26 -11.00
N LYS A 219 -13.91 7.44 -9.95
CA LYS A 219 -12.97 7.48 -8.80
C LYS A 219 -11.87 6.43 -8.83
N GLU A 220 -11.58 5.86 -9.99
CA GLU A 220 -10.88 4.58 -10.10
C GLU A 220 -9.63 4.65 -11.03
N GLN A 221 -8.52 5.25 -10.56
CA GLN A 221 -7.18 5.04 -11.16
C GLN A 221 -6.75 3.58 -11.01
N LEU A 222 -6.11 3.07 -12.06
CA LEU A 222 -5.75 1.67 -12.22
C LEU A 222 -4.30 1.40 -11.77
N VAL A 223 -4.02 0.15 -11.40
CA VAL A 223 -2.66 -0.29 -11.04
C VAL A 223 -1.77 -0.28 -12.28
N LYS A 224 -0.62 0.41 -12.22
CA LYS A 224 0.37 0.41 -13.30
C LYS A 224 1.02 -0.97 -13.40
N ARG A 225 0.63 -1.76 -14.40
CA ARG A 225 1.20 -3.11 -14.64
C ARG A 225 2.72 -3.10 -14.89
N SER A 226 3.25 -1.98 -15.38
CA SER A 226 4.69 -1.77 -15.53
C SER A 226 5.43 -1.70 -14.19
N ALA A 227 4.83 -1.13 -13.16
CA ALA A 227 5.40 -1.10 -11.81
C ALA A 227 5.47 -2.51 -11.21
N ILE A 228 4.42 -3.32 -11.40
CA ILE A 228 4.40 -4.74 -10.98
C ILE A 228 5.59 -5.49 -11.58
N LYS A 229 5.77 -5.41 -12.91
CA LYS A 229 6.86 -6.11 -13.60
C LYS A 229 8.22 -5.68 -13.07
N LYS A 230 8.47 -4.36 -12.90
CA LYS A 230 9.74 -3.86 -12.35
C LYS A 230 10.02 -4.38 -10.94
N ILE A 231 9.01 -4.39 -10.07
CA ILE A 231 9.13 -4.87 -8.70
C ILE A 231 9.45 -6.37 -8.67
N VAL A 232 8.71 -7.18 -9.45
CA VAL A 232 8.93 -8.63 -9.52
C VAL A 232 10.30 -8.95 -10.10
N THR A 233 10.72 -8.27 -11.17
CA THR A 233 12.07 -8.44 -11.72
C THR A 233 13.14 -8.10 -10.69
N ALA A 234 12.98 -7.00 -9.94
CA ALA A 234 13.92 -6.66 -8.89
C ALA A 234 14.01 -7.77 -7.82
N TRP A 235 12.89 -8.32 -7.37
CA TRP A 235 12.88 -9.42 -6.37
C TRP A 235 13.55 -10.70 -6.87
N ILE A 236 13.34 -11.06 -8.14
CA ILE A 236 13.96 -12.25 -8.74
C ILE A 236 15.48 -12.07 -8.86
N VAL A 237 15.95 -10.85 -9.14
CA VAL A 237 17.37 -10.57 -9.36
C VAL A 237 18.13 -10.36 -8.04
N THR A 238 17.51 -9.73 -7.03
CA THR A 238 18.21 -9.33 -5.80
C THR A 238 18.64 -10.52 -4.94
N VAL A 239 17.86 -11.60 -4.88
CA VAL A 239 18.19 -12.77 -4.05
C VAL A 239 19.40 -13.53 -4.58
N PRO A 240 19.44 -13.98 -5.86
CA PRO A 240 20.61 -14.65 -6.42
C PRO A 240 21.86 -13.76 -6.41
N CYS A 241 21.70 -12.46 -6.70
CA CYS A 241 22.82 -11.53 -6.73
C CYS A 241 23.43 -11.34 -5.33
N SER A 242 22.60 -11.19 -4.29
CA SER A 242 23.07 -11.13 -2.90
C SER A 242 23.75 -12.44 -2.46
N ALA A 243 23.21 -13.59 -2.86
CA ALA A 243 23.80 -14.89 -2.56
C ALA A 243 25.16 -15.09 -3.25
N ALA A 244 25.28 -14.71 -4.53
CA ALA A 244 26.53 -14.77 -5.28
C ALA A 244 27.59 -13.84 -4.69
N LEU A 245 27.21 -12.62 -4.28
CA LEU A 245 28.08 -11.68 -3.59
C LEU A 245 28.58 -12.27 -2.26
N ALA A 246 27.66 -12.79 -1.42
CA ALA A 246 28.01 -13.40 -0.15
C ALA A 246 28.94 -14.61 -0.32
N ALA A 247 28.68 -15.48 -1.30
CA ALA A 247 29.55 -16.60 -1.63
C ALA A 247 30.94 -16.13 -2.07
N SER A 248 31.01 -15.11 -2.94
CA SER A 248 32.27 -14.54 -3.42
C SER A 248 33.11 -13.99 -2.26
N ILE A 249 32.49 -13.21 -1.37
CA ILE A 249 33.16 -12.66 -0.17
C ILE A 249 33.64 -13.81 0.73
N PHE A 250 32.81 -14.83 0.97
CA PHE A 250 33.18 -15.98 1.78
C PHE A 250 34.42 -16.71 1.22
N PHE A 251 34.43 -17.02 -0.07
CA PHE A 251 35.57 -17.71 -0.70
C PHE A 251 36.83 -16.86 -0.78
N LEU A 252 36.71 -15.53 -0.83
CA LEU A 252 37.87 -14.62 -0.76
C LEU A 252 38.51 -14.60 0.63
N ILE A 253 37.70 -14.65 1.70
CA ILE A 253 38.19 -14.57 3.08
C ILE A 253 38.59 -15.95 3.62
N ARG A 254 37.97 -17.04 3.16
CA ARG A 254 38.22 -18.41 3.64
C ARG A 254 39.71 -18.80 3.73
N PRO A 255 40.58 -18.48 2.76
CA PRO A 255 42.01 -18.80 2.87
C PRO A 255 42.71 -18.15 4.07
N TRP A 256 42.20 -17.02 4.56
CA TRP A 256 42.76 -16.27 5.69
C TRP A 256 42.21 -16.72 7.06
N ILE A 257 41.14 -17.52 7.09
CA ILE A 257 40.49 -18.02 8.32
C ILE A 257 40.92 -19.46 8.64
N VAL A 258 41.35 -20.24 7.65
CA VAL A 258 41.66 -21.69 7.79
C VAL A 258 43.18 -21.95 7.94
N VAL A 259 43.93 -20.98 8.45
CA VAL A 259 45.36 -21.13 8.83
C VAL A 259 45.48 -20.98 10.33
#